data_AF-A0A942E9X3-F1
#
_entry.id   AF-A0A942E9X3-F1
#
_cell.length_a   1.000
_cell.length_b   1.000
_cell.length_c   1.000
_cell.angle_alpha   90.00
_cell.angle_beta   90.00
_cell.angle_gamma   90.00
#
_symmetry.space_group_name_H-M   'P 1'
#
loop_
_entity.id
_entity.type
_entity.pdbx_description
1 polymer ?
#
loop_
_entity_poly.entity_id
_entity_poly.type
_entity_poly.pdbx_seq_one_letter_code
_entity_poly.pdbx_strand_id
1 'polypeptide(L)'
;MHPPNSVYRGYDYAALGALADRIIIMAHDYGDSPEPLHRVVQAVEMALIDVPREKLILGVSVYTETAVSIVDKLVVAEQHRLQGVSFWRLGLLIDEMWRTLRQVLPI
;
A
#
# COMPACT_ATOMS: atom_id res chain seq x y z
N MET A 1 -5.41 0.34 -7.91
CA MET A 1 -6.83 -0.07 -7.85
C MET A 1 -7.29 -0.18 -6.41
N HIS A 2 -8.59 -0.02 -6.18
CA HIS A 2 -9.15 -0.03 -4.83
C HIS A 2 -8.98 -1.44 -4.22
N PRO A 3 -8.64 -1.57 -2.93
CA PRO A 3 -8.33 -2.86 -2.30
C PRO A 3 -9.49 -3.87 -2.37
N PRO A 4 -9.18 -5.19 -2.34
CA PRO A 4 -10.18 -6.25 -2.46
C PRO A 4 -11.23 -6.26 -1.34
N ASN A 5 -10.89 -5.74 -0.16
CA ASN A 5 -11.77 -5.64 1.00
C ASN A 5 -12.65 -4.37 1.00
N SER A 6 -12.80 -3.72 -0.15
CA SER A 6 -13.63 -2.52 -0.30
C SER A 6 -15.02 -2.79 -0.86
N VAL A 7 -15.81 -1.71 -0.95
CA VAL A 7 -17.13 -1.72 -1.60
C VAL A 7 -17.04 -1.81 -3.13
N TYR A 8 -15.87 -1.54 -3.72
CA TYR A 8 -15.69 -1.53 -5.17
C TYR A 8 -15.35 -2.95 -5.68
N ARG A 9 -16.40 -3.68 -6.09
CA ARG A 9 -16.28 -5.07 -6.58
C ARG A 9 -15.93 -5.20 -8.07
N GLY A 10 -15.70 -4.08 -8.77
CA GLY A 10 -15.45 -4.07 -10.22
C GLY A 10 -14.03 -4.46 -10.64
N TYR A 11 -13.11 -4.67 -9.70
CA TYR A 11 -11.72 -5.02 -9.98
C TYR A 11 -11.51 -6.54 -9.87
N ASP A 12 -11.36 -7.21 -11.01
CA ASP A 12 -10.92 -8.60 -11.07
C ASP A 12 -9.39 -8.66 -10.91
N TYR A 13 -8.94 -8.94 -9.68
CA TYR A 13 -7.52 -8.96 -9.35
C TYR A 13 -6.75 -10.03 -10.13
N ALA A 14 -7.36 -11.19 -10.40
CA ALA A 14 -6.73 -12.28 -11.13
C ALA A 14 -6.54 -11.90 -12.60
N ALA A 15 -7.60 -11.43 -13.27
CA ALA A 15 -7.53 -11.01 -14.66
C ALA A 15 -6.57 -9.81 -14.85
N LEU A 16 -6.65 -8.81 -13.97
CA LEU A 16 -5.78 -7.64 -14.03
C LEU A 16 -4.31 -8.01 -13.71
N GLY A 17 -4.08 -8.87 -12.73
CA GLY A 17 -2.73 -9.35 -12.36
C GLY A 17 -2.08 -10.21 -13.44
N ALA A 18 -2.86 -10.92 -14.26
CA ALA A 18 -2.37 -11.64 -15.42
C ALA A 18 -1.89 -10.69 -16.55
N LEU A 19 -2.58 -9.57 -16.74
CA LEU A 19 -2.32 -8.62 -17.83
C LEU A 19 -1.29 -7.54 -17.49
N ALA A 20 -1.23 -7.11 -16.23
CA ALA A 20 -0.36 -6.03 -15.80
C ALA A 20 1.02 -6.53 -15.35
N ASP A 21 2.06 -5.73 -15.57
CA ASP A 21 3.37 -5.94 -14.98
C ASP A 21 3.36 -5.68 -13.47
N ARG A 22 2.54 -4.71 -13.03
CA ARG A 22 2.47 -4.22 -11.66
C ARG A 22 1.06 -3.79 -11.29
N ILE A 23 0.71 -3.99 -10.02
CA ILE A 23 -0.57 -3.62 -9.44
C ILE A 23 -0.31 -2.80 -8.17
N ILE A 24 -0.85 -1.58 -8.14
CA ILE A 24 -0.86 -0.75 -6.93
C ILE A 24 -2.14 -1.03 -6.15
N ILE A 25 -2.01 -1.56 -4.94
CA ILE A 25 -3.13 -1.76 -4.01
C ILE A 25 -3.34 -0.44 -3.26
N MET A 26 -4.38 0.29 -3.60
CA MET A 26 -4.70 1.60 -3.00
C MET A 26 -5.38 1.42 -1.64
N ALA A 27 -4.67 0.81 -0.68
CA ALA A 27 -5.19 0.43 0.63
C ALA A 27 -5.37 1.64 1.57
N HIS A 28 -6.19 2.59 1.14
CA HIS A 28 -6.56 3.82 1.84
C HIS A 28 -8.03 4.18 1.56
N ASP A 29 -8.50 5.28 2.15
CA ASP A 29 -9.89 5.77 2.11
C ASP A 29 -10.88 4.85 2.84
N TYR A 30 -10.45 4.21 3.95
CA TYR A 30 -11.35 3.41 4.78
C TYR A 30 -12.28 4.25 5.68
N GLY A 31 -12.05 5.56 5.78
CA GLY A 31 -12.82 6.51 6.60
C GLY A 31 -12.15 6.88 7.93
N ASP A 32 -11.05 6.22 8.29
CA ASP A 32 -10.23 6.51 9.46
C ASP A 32 -8.90 7.15 9.03
N SER A 33 -8.28 7.95 9.91
CA SER A 33 -6.96 8.55 9.68
C SER A 33 -6.14 8.50 10.97
N PRO A 34 -4.99 7.79 10.99
CA PRO A 34 -4.40 6.96 9.92
C PRO A 34 -5.25 5.78 9.49
N GLU A 35 -4.96 5.24 8.30
CA GLU A 35 -5.66 4.05 7.80
C GLU A 35 -5.44 2.86 8.75
N PRO A 36 -6.49 2.10 9.14
CA PRO A 36 -6.33 1.05 10.13
C PRO A 36 -5.44 -0.07 9.61
N LEU A 37 -4.33 -0.34 10.31
CA LEU A 37 -3.29 -1.26 9.83
C LEU A 37 -3.84 -2.66 9.51
N HIS A 38 -4.78 -3.17 10.33
CA HIS A 38 -5.40 -4.47 10.10
C HIS A 38 -6.17 -4.55 8.76
N ARG A 39 -6.78 -3.45 8.29
CA ARG A 39 -7.46 -3.41 6.99
C ARG A 39 -6.46 -3.32 5.84
N VAL A 40 -5.34 -2.63 6.06
CA VAL A 40 -4.23 -2.58 5.10
C VAL A 40 -3.62 -3.97 4.91
N VAL A 41 -3.31 -4.67 6.01
CA VAL A 41 -2.81 -6.06 5.98
C VAL A 41 -3.79 -6.97 5.27
N GLN A 42 -5.07 -6.94 5.64
CA GLN A 42 -6.10 -7.75 5.00
C GLN A 42 -6.17 -7.49 3.48
N ALA A 43 -6.08 -6.23 3.04
CA ALA A 43 -6.10 -5.91 1.61
C ALA A 43 -4.90 -6.51 0.86
N VAL A 44 -3.72 -6.50 1.47
CA VAL A 44 -2.51 -7.12 0.90
C VAL A 44 -2.67 -8.64 0.85
N GLU A 45 -3.10 -9.27 1.93
CA GLU A 45 -3.32 -10.73 2.00
C GLU A 45 -4.34 -11.20 0.97
N MET A 46 -5.45 -10.46 0.79
CA MET A 46 -6.44 -10.78 -0.23
C MET A 46 -5.88 -10.61 -1.65
N ALA A 47 -5.10 -9.56 -1.91
CA ALA A 47 -4.50 -9.36 -3.22
C ALA A 47 -3.49 -10.47 -3.58
N LEU A 48 -2.79 -11.00 -2.58
CA LEU A 48 -1.82 -12.09 -2.73
C LEU A 48 -2.46 -13.44 -3.10
N ILE A 49 -3.77 -13.60 -2.93
CA ILE A 49 -4.49 -14.80 -3.38
C ILE A 49 -4.47 -14.89 -4.91
N ASP A 50 -4.63 -13.75 -5.58
CA ASP A 50 -4.83 -13.68 -7.03
C ASP A 50 -3.59 -13.20 -7.80
N VAL A 51 -2.70 -12.44 -7.15
CA VAL A 51 -1.58 -11.76 -7.81
C VAL A 51 -0.24 -12.10 -7.14
N PRO A 52 0.80 -12.50 -7.90
CA PRO A 52 2.14 -12.73 -7.35
C PRO A 52 2.69 -11.49 -6.64
N ARG A 53 3.34 -11.69 -5.48
CA ARG A 53 3.85 -10.61 -4.62
C ARG A 53 4.82 -9.66 -5.34
N GLU A 54 5.58 -10.19 -6.29
CA GLU A 54 6.58 -9.45 -7.07
C GLU A 54 5.95 -8.45 -8.05
N LYS A 55 4.63 -8.52 -8.26
CA LYS A 55 3.85 -7.54 -9.03
C LYS A 55 3.12 -6.54 -8.14
N LEU A 56 3.00 -6.80 -6.84
CA LEU A 56 2.18 -5.98 -5.94
C LEU A 56 2.98 -4.82 -5.34
N ILE A 57 2.39 -3.63 -5.35
CA ILE A 57 2.91 -2.42 -4.72
C ILE A 57 1.85 -1.92 -3.73
N LEU A 58 2.25 -1.60 -2.50
CA LEU A 58 1.34 -1.00 -1.52
C LEU A 58 1.20 0.51 -1.78
N GLY A 59 -0.04 0.99 -1.97
CA GLY A 59 -0.36 2.41 -2.09
C GLY A 59 -0.65 3.04 -0.73
N VAL A 60 0.07 4.11 -0.41
CA VAL A 60 -0.03 4.84 0.86
C VAL A 60 -0.47 6.28 0.59
N SER A 61 -1.61 6.67 1.16
CA SER A 61 -2.09 8.06 1.10
C SER A 61 -1.40 8.90 2.17
N VAL A 62 -0.39 9.67 1.81
CA VAL A 62 0.34 10.58 2.71
C VAL A 62 -0.59 11.56 3.43
N TYR A 63 -1.73 11.91 2.83
CA TYR A 63 -2.69 12.87 3.40
C TYR A 63 -3.28 12.41 4.75
N THR A 64 -3.53 11.11 4.92
CA THR A 64 -4.15 10.56 6.13
C THR A 64 -3.12 10.04 7.13
N GLU A 65 -1.83 10.14 6.83
CA GLU A 65 -0.78 9.38 7.50
C GLU A 65 0.18 10.24 8.34
N THR A 66 0.80 9.62 9.33
CA THR A 66 1.86 10.17 10.18
C THR A 66 3.20 9.52 9.83
N ALA A 67 4.31 10.07 10.34
CA ALA A 67 5.63 9.45 10.17
C ALA A 67 5.67 8.01 10.71
N VAL A 68 5.03 7.76 11.85
CA VAL A 68 4.94 6.42 12.47
C VAL A 68 4.11 5.47 11.61
N SER A 69 2.91 5.88 11.21
CA SER A 69 2.01 5.00 10.45
C SER A 69 2.47 4.73 9.02
N ILE A 70 3.34 5.57 8.46
CA ILE A 70 4.10 5.24 7.24
C ILE A 70 5.07 4.09 7.47
N VAL A 71 5.82 4.08 8.58
CA VAL A 71 6.73 2.97 8.90
C VAL A 71 5.96 1.68 9.02
N ASP A 72 4.82 1.68 9.70
CA ASP A 72 3.97 0.49 9.82
C ASP A 72 3.61 -0.08 8.45
N LYS A 73 3.29 0.77 7.48
CA LYS A 73 2.97 0.36 6.10
C LYS A 73 4.19 -0.12 5.32
N LEU A 74 5.36 0.47 5.53
CA LEU A 74 6.62 -0.04 4.97
C LEU A 74 6.91 -1.45 5.49
N VAL A 75 6.75 -1.66 6.79
CA VAL A 75 6.91 -2.97 7.44
C VAL A 75 5.93 -3.99 6.87
N VAL A 76 4.66 -3.62 6.64
CA VAL A 76 3.70 -4.51 5.97
C VAL A 76 4.18 -4.92 4.58
N ALA A 77 4.66 -3.97 3.77
CA ALA A 77 5.15 -4.27 2.44
C ALA A 77 6.39 -5.18 2.46
N GLU A 78 7.32 -4.95 3.39
CA GLU A 78 8.52 -5.76 3.60
C GLU A 78 8.18 -7.19 4.06
N GLN A 79 7.34 -7.34 5.10
CA GLN A 79 6.92 -8.63 5.64
C GLN A 79 6.21 -9.50 4.59
N HIS A 80 5.44 -8.86 3.71
CA HIS A 80 4.77 -9.53 2.60
C HIS A 80 5.63 -9.62 1.34
N ARG A 81 6.90 -9.18 1.38
CA ARG A 81 7.84 -9.20 0.26
C ARG A 81 7.21 -8.64 -1.03
N LEU A 82 6.49 -7.53 -0.90
CA LEU A 82 5.89 -6.83 -2.03
C LEU A 82 6.99 -6.20 -2.87
N GLN A 83 6.68 -5.89 -4.13
CA GLN A 83 7.62 -5.22 -5.04
C GLN A 83 8.05 -3.84 -4.52
N GLY A 84 7.17 -3.16 -3.78
CA GLY A 84 7.50 -1.90 -3.15
C GLY A 84 6.30 -1.15 -2.60
N VAL A 85 6.49 0.15 -2.38
CA VAL A 85 5.49 1.09 -1.86
C VAL A 85 5.39 2.30 -2.79
N SER A 86 4.18 2.82 -2.96
CA SER A 86 3.89 4.04 -3.71
C SER A 86 3.20 5.06 -2.80
N PHE A 87 3.51 6.34 -2.97
CA PHE A 87 3.04 7.41 -2.11
C PHE A 87 2.16 8.40 -2.88
N TRP A 88 0.96 8.66 -2.34
CA TRP A 88 0.04 9.68 -2.84
C TRP A 88 -0.17 10.77 -1.77
N ARG A 89 0.28 12.02 -1.92
CA ARG A 89 0.97 12.65 -3.05
C ARG A 89 2.32 13.22 -2.61
N LEU A 90 3.28 13.24 -3.54
CA LEU A 90 4.70 13.59 -3.30
C LEU A 90 4.96 15.01 -2.74
N GLY A 91 3.95 15.89 -2.68
CA GLY A 91 4.06 17.25 -2.12
C GLY A 91 3.59 17.41 -0.68
N LEU A 92 3.17 16.33 0.00
CA LEU A 92 2.70 16.37 1.39
C LEU A 92 3.66 15.72 2.39
N LEU A 93 4.75 15.13 1.90
CA LEU A 93 5.77 14.53 2.75
C LEU A 93 6.57 15.66 3.43
N ILE A 94 6.39 15.80 4.74
CA ILE A 94 7.18 16.70 5.57
C ILE A 94 8.56 16.11 5.87
N ASP A 95 9.51 16.94 6.29
CA ASP A 95 10.91 16.55 6.53
C ASP A 95 11.06 15.34 7.47
N GLU A 96 10.19 15.24 8.48
CA GLU A 96 10.17 14.10 9.39
C GLU A 96 9.88 12.79 8.66
N MET A 97 8.84 12.77 7.83
CA MET A 97 8.46 11.59 7.04
C MET A 97 9.59 11.22 6.07
N TRP A 98 10.21 12.20 5.42
CA TRP A 98 11.37 11.98 4.55
C TRP A 98 12.56 11.36 5.30
N ARG A 99 12.84 11.84 6.51
CA ARG A 99 13.93 11.32 7.33
C ARG A 99 13.69 9.85 7.69
N THR A 100 12.47 9.51 8.04
CA THR A 100 12.04 8.15 8.33
C THR A 100 12.13 7.25 7.09
N LEU A 101 11.66 7.71 5.93
CA LEU A 101 11.77 6.95 4.67
C LEU A 101 13.23 6.61 4.32
N ARG A 102 14.16 7.55 4.49
CA ARG A 102 15.61 7.33 4.22
C ARG A 102 16.28 6.38 5.21
N GLN A 103 15.72 6.18 6.40
CA GLN A 103 16.25 5.21 7.36
C GLN A 103 15.82 3.78 7.03
N VAL A 104 14.62 3.62 6.50
CA VAL A 104 14.02 2.30 6.22
C VAL A 104 14.36 1.83 4.80
N LEU A 105 14.39 2.73 3.82
CA LEU A 105 14.70 2.39 2.44
C LEU A 105 16.17 2.69 2.14
N PRO A 106 16.95 1.72 1.62
CA PRO A 106 18.28 1.99 1.10
C PRO A 106 18.16 2.70 -0.26
N ILE A 107 17.98 4.02 -0.21
CA ILE A 107 17.97 4.91 -1.38
C ILE A 107 19.25 5.73 -1.42
#